data_AF-A0A354MTF8-F1
#
_entry.id   AF-A0A354MTF8-F1
#
_cell.length_a   1.000
_cell.length_b   1.000
_cell.length_c   1.000
_cell.angle_alpha   90.00
_cell.angle_beta   90.00
_cell.angle_gamma   90.00
#
_symmetry.space_group_name_H-M   'P 1'
#
loop_
_entity.id
_entity.type
_entity.pdbx_description
1 polymer ?
#
loop_
_entity_poly.entity_id
_entity_poly.type
_entity_poly.pdbx_seq_one_letter_code
_entity_poly.pdbx_strand_id
1 'polypeptide(L)'
;MGETMDSGYEDFVSAFDGDGNQTVTDQETGAQAEQQPDTEQEATVTDEGAEKPDEGTGEEAGGDVDAPEESDKPDAQTFTIKVNKEERNVGLAEMTALAQKGADYDRVKEQHTADQQTIQDLRTQLDGQKDVMEIMGILAEKTGTPLNDLAEMLYVSYRKGAGSTEAEAKLELQNARLQKGLDAVNAEKTRQKEAEEDDRNRVQREVDEFRRSYPDVEFTDELVNRLTPDVQAGMTLLSAYQKYEAAQKEARIAELERQLAAEKKNRENRSSSPGSQNDSGGRRGKSDFDDFMSAFA
;
A
#
# COMPACT_ATOMS: atom_id res chain seq x y z
N MET A 1 23.18 -27.80 25.64
CA MET A 1 22.91 -27.82 24.19
C MET A 1 22.25 -26.50 23.88
N GLY A 2 23.03 -25.52 23.44
CA GLY A 2 22.51 -24.24 22.96
C GLY A 2 22.25 -24.41 21.47
N GLU A 3 20.98 -24.36 21.08
CA GLU A 3 20.59 -24.28 19.68
C GLU A 3 21.21 -23.04 19.08
N THR A 4 21.93 -23.25 17.98
CA THR A 4 22.42 -22.20 17.10
C THR A 4 21.20 -21.44 16.58
N MET A 5 20.97 -20.24 17.10
CA MET A 5 20.14 -19.26 16.39
C MET A 5 20.70 -19.15 14.97
N ASP A 6 19.83 -19.42 14.01
CA ASP A 6 20.06 -19.44 12.57
C ASP A 6 20.58 -18.07 12.11
N SER A 7 21.90 -17.95 11.93
CA SER A 7 22.59 -16.67 11.71
C SER A 7 22.18 -16.00 10.40
N GLY A 8 21.73 -16.77 9.39
CA GLY A 8 21.24 -16.20 8.12
C GLY A 8 19.94 -15.42 8.28
N TYR A 9 19.18 -15.71 9.34
CA TYR A 9 17.92 -15.04 9.62
C TYR A 9 18.08 -13.70 10.34
N GLU A 10 18.99 -13.62 11.31
CA GLU A 10 19.38 -12.33 11.89
C GLU A 10 19.99 -11.42 10.81
N ASP A 11 20.75 -11.99 9.88
CA ASP A 11 21.26 -11.25 8.71
C ASP A 11 20.13 -10.75 7.80
N PHE A 12 19.11 -11.56 7.51
CA PHE A 12 17.93 -11.10 6.76
C PHE A 12 17.25 -9.93 7.47
N VAL A 13 16.91 -10.06 8.75
CA VAL A 13 16.24 -8.97 9.51
C VAL A 13 17.13 -7.73 9.58
N SER A 14 18.45 -7.90 9.76
CA SER A 14 19.41 -6.79 9.77
C SER A 14 19.55 -6.08 8.42
N ALA A 15 19.38 -6.80 7.30
CA ALA A 15 19.39 -6.23 5.96
C ALA A 15 18.18 -5.32 5.66
N PHE A 16 17.10 -5.43 6.45
CA PHE A 16 15.95 -4.52 6.40
C PHE A 16 15.96 -3.45 7.50
N ASP A 17 16.67 -3.68 8.62
CA ASP A 17 16.87 -2.71 9.71
C ASP A 17 17.94 -1.63 9.39
N GLY A 18 18.78 -1.85 8.37
CA GLY A 18 19.86 -0.96 7.97
C GLY A 18 19.49 0.03 6.86
N ASP A 19 19.18 1.28 7.24
CA ASP A 19 19.29 2.49 6.40
C ASP A 19 18.69 2.38 4.96
N GLY A 20 17.42 2.02 4.87
CA GLY A 20 16.67 1.89 3.61
C GLY A 20 16.05 3.19 3.07
N ASN A 21 16.54 4.37 3.46
CA ASN A 21 16.05 5.63 2.91
C ASN A 21 16.61 5.86 1.50
N GLN A 22 16.08 5.16 0.50
CA GLN A 22 16.27 5.51 -0.91
C GLN A 22 14.98 6.09 -1.48
N THR A 23 15.05 7.41 -1.64
CA THR A 23 14.17 8.24 -2.45
C THR A 23 13.72 7.54 -3.73
N VAL A 24 12.41 7.43 -3.89
CA VAL A 24 11.74 7.13 -5.16
C VAL A 24 12.29 8.11 -6.20
N THR A 25 13.01 7.60 -7.19
CA THR A 25 13.41 8.39 -8.34
C THR A 25 12.22 8.41 -9.29
N ASP A 26 11.60 9.58 -9.45
CA ASP A 26 10.59 9.83 -10.47
C ASP A 26 11.15 9.44 -11.85
N GLN A 27 10.55 8.43 -12.47
CA GLN A 27 10.67 8.21 -13.91
C GLN A 27 9.43 8.79 -14.58
N GLU A 28 9.59 10.03 -15.06
CA GLU A 28 8.83 10.58 -16.17
C GLU A 28 8.75 9.55 -17.31
N THR A 29 7.55 9.09 -17.62
CA THR A 29 7.24 8.57 -18.95
C THR A 29 5.94 9.23 -19.41
N GLY A 30 6.08 10.29 -20.21
CA GLY A 30 4.97 10.92 -20.89
C GLY A 30 4.42 10.03 -22.00
N ALA A 31 3.09 9.99 -22.14
CA ALA A 31 2.42 9.77 -23.42
C ALA A 31 0.95 10.20 -23.33
N GLN A 32 0.68 11.31 -24.02
CA GLN A 32 -0.54 11.66 -24.77
C GLN A 32 -1.92 11.65 -24.10
N ALA A 33 -2.39 12.87 -23.91
CA ALA A 33 -3.80 13.25 -23.99
C ALA A 33 -4.39 12.97 -25.38
N GLU A 34 -5.56 12.33 -25.41
CA GLU A 34 -6.54 12.47 -26.48
C GLU A 34 -7.87 12.91 -25.88
N GLN A 35 -8.31 14.10 -26.30
CA GLN A 35 -9.63 14.71 -26.13
C GLN A 35 -10.60 14.01 -27.11
N GLN A 36 -11.86 13.69 -26.80
CA GLN A 36 -13.09 14.52 -26.72
C GLN A 36 -14.28 13.53 -26.91
N PRO A 37 -15.59 13.91 -26.83
CA PRO A 37 -16.20 15.12 -26.27
C PRO A 37 -17.38 14.86 -25.30
N ASP A 38 -17.72 15.93 -24.58
CA ASP A 38 -19.00 16.18 -23.90
C ASP A 38 -20.22 15.97 -24.82
N THR A 39 -21.29 15.43 -24.27
CA THR A 39 -22.64 15.61 -24.81
C THR A 39 -23.55 16.08 -23.69
N GLU A 40 -23.85 17.37 -23.74
CA GLU A 40 -24.93 18.03 -23.00
C GLU A 40 -26.27 17.43 -23.43
N GLN A 41 -27.11 17.01 -22.48
CA GLN A 41 -28.56 16.96 -22.66
C GLN A 41 -29.24 17.60 -21.45
N GLU A 42 -29.69 18.83 -21.66
CA GLU A 42 -30.79 19.44 -20.92
C GLU A 42 -32.05 18.57 -21.04
N ALA A 43 -32.67 18.27 -19.90
CA ALA A 43 -34.11 18.05 -19.84
C ALA A 43 -34.66 18.76 -18.60
N THR A 44 -35.31 19.88 -18.85
CA THR A 44 -36.13 20.64 -17.92
C THR A 44 -37.40 19.87 -17.56
N VAL A 45 -37.69 19.67 -16.28
CA VAL A 45 -39.06 19.60 -15.75
C VAL A 45 -39.09 20.22 -14.36
N THR A 46 -39.58 21.45 -14.29
CA THR A 46 -40.30 22.02 -13.15
C THR A 46 -41.63 21.26 -12.97
N ASP A 47 -41.97 20.82 -11.76
CA ASP A 47 -42.88 21.56 -10.88
C ASP A 47 -43.40 20.72 -9.69
N GLU A 48 -43.52 21.44 -8.57
CA GLU A 48 -44.22 21.28 -7.29
C GLU A 48 -44.88 19.96 -6.83
N GLY A 49 -44.71 19.69 -5.52
CA GLY A 49 -45.53 18.75 -4.75
C GLY A 49 -45.02 18.55 -3.33
N ALA A 50 -45.28 19.53 -2.45
CA ALA A 50 -45.08 19.42 -1.01
C ALA A 50 -46.01 18.33 -0.41
N GLU A 51 -45.48 17.56 0.57
CA GLU A 51 -46.09 17.34 1.90
C GLU A 51 -45.36 16.22 2.68
N LYS A 52 -44.79 16.61 3.82
CA LYS A 52 -44.73 15.83 5.07
C LYS A 52 -45.62 16.62 6.06
N PRO A 53 -46.09 16.07 7.21
CA PRO A 53 -45.65 14.84 7.89
C PRO A 53 -46.80 13.96 8.39
N ASP A 54 -46.50 12.75 8.87
CA ASP A 54 -47.33 12.11 9.89
C ASP A 54 -46.44 11.50 10.98
N GLU A 55 -46.61 12.02 12.19
CA GLU A 55 -46.07 11.51 13.45
C GLU A 55 -47.13 10.59 14.07
N GLY A 56 -46.79 9.31 14.26
CA GLY A 56 -47.59 8.36 15.02
C GLY A 56 -46.75 7.73 16.13
N THR A 57 -46.82 8.31 17.32
CA THR A 57 -46.29 7.79 18.58
C THR A 57 -47.28 6.78 19.21
N GLY A 58 -46.78 5.76 19.91
CA GLY A 58 -47.54 4.85 20.78
C GLY A 58 -46.75 3.56 21.02
N GLU A 59 -45.88 3.52 22.03
CA GLU A 59 -46.11 3.09 23.42
C GLU A 59 -46.06 1.56 23.64
N GLU A 60 -45.31 1.22 24.69
CA GLU A 60 -44.93 -0.12 25.13
C GLU A 60 -46.10 -0.98 25.62
N ALA A 61 -45.97 -2.30 25.44
CA ALA A 61 -46.56 -3.27 26.35
C ALA A 61 -45.62 -4.47 26.49
N GLY A 62 -45.02 -4.61 27.66
CA GLY A 62 -44.29 -5.81 28.08
C GLY A 62 -45.22 -7.01 28.29
N GLY A 63 -44.63 -8.19 28.17
CA GLY A 63 -45.27 -9.47 28.47
C GLY A 63 -44.29 -10.61 28.28
N ASP A 64 -43.47 -10.89 29.30
CA ASP A 64 -42.81 -12.19 29.48
C ASP A 64 -43.86 -13.31 29.49
N VAL A 65 -43.74 -14.27 28.57
CA VAL A 65 -44.25 -15.63 28.77
C VAL A 65 -43.21 -16.61 28.23
N ASP A 66 -42.73 -17.42 29.17
CA ASP A 66 -41.79 -18.53 29.03
C ASP A 66 -42.32 -19.62 28.07
N ALA A 67 -41.37 -20.32 27.43
CA ALA A 67 -41.55 -21.25 26.30
C ALA A 67 -42.31 -22.55 26.67
N PRO A 68 -42.74 -23.41 25.70
CA PRO A 68 -41.78 -24.28 24.99
C PRO A 68 -42.11 -24.67 23.53
N GLU A 69 -41.02 -25.11 22.87
CA GLU A 69 -40.88 -26.09 21.78
C GLU A 69 -41.34 -25.81 20.33
N GLU A 70 -40.30 -25.83 19.48
CA GLU A 70 -40.18 -26.48 18.16
C GLU A 70 -41.34 -26.34 17.16
N SER A 71 -41.09 -25.52 16.14
CA SER A 71 -41.81 -25.57 14.87
C SER A 71 -40.91 -25.07 13.73
N ASP A 72 -40.37 -26.02 12.98
CA ASP A 72 -39.77 -25.84 11.66
C ASP A 72 -40.65 -24.96 10.75
N LYS A 73 -40.13 -23.81 10.32
CA LYS A 73 -40.63 -22.98 9.21
C LYS A 73 -39.43 -22.31 8.50
N PRO A 74 -39.57 -22.04 7.19
CA PRO A 74 -38.52 -22.25 6.19
C PRO A 74 -37.43 -21.19 6.22
N ASP A 75 -36.20 -21.63 5.98
CA ASP A 75 -34.97 -20.88 5.67
C ASP A 75 -35.08 -19.35 5.76
N ALA A 76 -34.89 -18.81 6.96
CA ALA A 76 -34.43 -17.44 7.09
C ALA A 76 -33.03 -17.38 6.46
N GLN A 77 -32.96 -17.03 5.17
CA GLN A 77 -31.69 -16.85 4.46
C GLN A 77 -30.91 -15.71 5.14
N THR A 78 -29.98 -16.10 6.00
CA THR A 78 -28.98 -15.22 6.61
C THR A 78 -27.80 -15.12 5.67
N PHE A 79 -27.39 -13.91 5.32
CA PHE A 79 -26.23 -13.63 4.50
C PHE A 79 -25.10 -13.10 5.37
N THR A 80 -23.90 -13.64 5.21
CA THR A 80 -22.70 -13.15 5.88
C THR A 80 -22.15 -11.96 5.10
N ILE A 81 -22.21 -10.77 5.69
CA ILE A 81 -21.62 -9.54 5.12
C ILE A 81 -20.38 -9.20 5.93
N LYS A 82 -19.29 -8.89 5.23
CA LYS A 82 -18.05 -8.41 5.84
C LYS A 82 -18.06 -6.89 5.90
N VAL A 83 -18.08 -6.33 7.10
CA VAL A 83 -18.10 -4.88 7.36
C VAL A 83 -16.91 -4.56 8.26
N ASN A 84 -16.02 -3.65 7.85
CA ASN A 84 -14.79 -3.30 8.60
C ASN A 84 -13.96 -4.48 9.13
N LYS A 85 -13.83 -5.57 8.34
CA LYS A 85 -13.11 -6.81 8.69
C LYS A 85 -13.83 -7.72 9.70
N GLU A 86 -15.04 -7.40 10.14
CA GLU A 86 -15.89 -8.27 10.95
C GLU A 86 -16.98 -8.93 10.09
N GLU A 87 -17.25 -10.21 10.34
CA GLU A 87 -18.29 -10.98 9.65
C GLU A 87 -19.59 -10.89 10.45
N ARG A 88 -20.64 -10.36 9.81
CA ARG A 88 -21.96 -10.22 10.43
C ARG A 88 -22.99 -10.98 9.61
N ASN A 89 -23.75 -11.86 10.26
CA ASN A 89 -24.89 -12.53 9.65
C ASN A 89 -26.11 -11.63 9.75
N VAL A 90 -26.67 -11.24 8.61
CA VAL A 90 -27.84 -10.37 8.51
C VAL A 90 -28.93 -11.04 7.67
N GLY A 91 -30.20 -10.79 8.01
CA GLY A 91 -31.33 -11.32 7.23
C GLY A 91 -31.50 -10.62 5.88
N LEU A 92 -32.29 -11.20 4.96
CA LEU A 92 -32.51 -10.68 3.61
C LEU A 92 -33.03 -9.22 3.56
N ALA A 93 -33.88 -8.82 4.52
CA ALA A 93 -34.36 -7.44 4.65
C ALA A 93 -33.28 -6.46 5.12
N GLU A 94 -32.44 -6.88 6.07
CA GLU A 94 -31.29 -6.11 6.56
C GLU A 94 -30.20 -6.00 5.50
N MET A 95 -30.00 -7.04 4.69
CA MET A 95 -29.08 -7.05 3.55
C MET A 95 -29.49 -6.04 2.47
N THR A 96 -30.78 -5.95 2.12
CA THR A 96 -31.26 -4.93 1.19
C THR A 96 -31.13 -3.51 1.74
N ALA A 97 -31.35 -3.31 3.04
CA ALA A 97 -31.19 -2.00 3.68
C ALA A 97 -29.71 -1.58 3.76
N LEU A 98 -28.81 -2.50 4.12
CA LEU A 98 -27.37 -2.28 4.14
C LEU A 98 -26.79 -2.08 2.72
N ALA A 99 -27.35 -2.74 1.70
CA ALA A 99 -26.96 -2.54 0.30
C ALA A 99 -27.41 -1.18 -0.23
N GLN A 100 -28.60 -0.70 0.17
CA GLN A 100 -29.13 0.60 -0.25
C GLN A 100 -28.47 1.77 0.48
N LYS A 101 -28.23 1.63 1.79
CA LYS A 101 -27.62 2.69 2.62
C LYS A 101 -26.09 2.64 2.61
N GLY A 102 -25.51 1.46 2.43
CA GLY A 102 -24.09 1.17 2.69
C GLY A 102 -23.90 0.74 4.14
N ALA A 103 -23.22 -0.39 4.36
CA ALA A 103 -23.11 -0.99 5.69
C ALA A 103 -22.39 -0.13 6.74
N ASP A 104 -21.60 0.83 6.29
CA ASP A 104 -20.83 1.75 7.12
C ASP A 104 -21.27 3.21 6.99
N TYR A 105 -22.38 3.48 6.31
CA TYR A 105 -22.75 4.83 5.94
C TYR A 105 -22.95 5.76 7.14
N ASP A 106 -23.58 5.29 8.21
CA ASP A 106 -23.78 6.11 9.41
C ASP A 106 -22.43 6.44 10.08
N ARG A 107 -21.54 5.46 10.19
CA ARG A 107 -20.19 5.64 10.76
C ARG A 107 -19.36 6.62 9.91
N VAL A 108 -19.36 6.44 8.60
CA VAL A 108 -18.62 7.33 7.66
C VAL A 108 -19.22 8.73 7.67
N LYS A 109 -20.55 8.85 7.75
CA LYS A 109 -21.23 10.14 7.83
C LYS A 109 -20.90 10.87 9.14
N GLU A 110 -20.94 10.16 10.27
CA GLU A 110 -20.54 10.72 11.57
C GLU A 110 -19.08 11.18 11.56
N GLN A 111 -18.18 10.34 11.05
CA GLN A 111 -16.77 10.67 10.90
C GLN A 111 -16.58 11.89 10.01
N HIS A 112 -17.24 11.94 8.86
CA HIS A 112 -17.17 13.08 7.95
C HIS A 112 -17.73 14.36 8.59
N THR A 113 -18.80 14.28 9.40
CA THR A 113 -19.31 15.45 10.12
C THR A 113 -18.34 15.92 11.21
N ALA A 114 -17.70 15.01 11.93
CA ALA A 114 -16.70 15.33 12.94
C ALA A 114 -15.43 15.94 12.30
N ASP A 115 -14.98 15.38 11.19
CA ASP A 115 -13.86 15.89 10.41
C ASP A 115 -14.18 17.28 9.84
N GLN A 116 -15.39 17.48 9.32
CA GLN A 116 -15.84 18.80 8.85
C GLN A 116 -15.86 19.84 9.97
N GLN A 117 -16.35 19.48 11.17
CA GLN A 117 -16.32 20.36 12.33
C GLN A 117 -14.89 20.72 12.72
N THR A 118 -14.00 19.72 12.80
CA THR A 118 -12.59 19.93 13.13
C THR A 118 -11.90 20.85 12.10
N ILE A 119 -12.18 20.66 10.81
CA ILE A 119 -11.65 21.52 9.74
C ILE A 119 -12.18 22.94 9.88
N GLN A 120 -13.47 23.13 10.20
CA GLN A 120 -14.06 24.45 10.39
C GLN A 120 -13.48 25.16 11.62
N ASP A 121 -13.26 24.45 12.72
CA ASP A 121 -12.65 25.00 13.92
C ASP A 121 -11.20 25.42 13.66
N LEU A 122 -10.41 24.56 12.99
CA LEU A 122 -9.04 24.88 12.58
C LEU A 122 -8.99 26.07 11.63
N ARG A 123 -9.92 26.18 10.68
CA ARG A 123 -10.03 27.34 9.78
C ARG A 123 -10.33 28.61 10.55
N THR A 124 -11.27 28.55 11.49
CA THR A 124 -11.64 29.70 12.31
C THR A 124 -10.47 30.17 13.17
N GLN A 125 -9.71 29.23 13.75
CA GLN A 125 -8.47 29.54 14.48
C GLN A 125 -7.41 30.15 13.56
N LEU A 126 -7.25 29.61 12.35
CA LEU A 126 -6.28 30.10 11.37
C LEU A 126 -6.64 31.51 10.88
N ASP A 127 -7.91 31.78 10.59
CA ASP A 127 -8.40 33.10 10.19
C ASP A 127 -8.17 34.12 11.32
N GLY A 128 -8.48 33.75 12.56
CA GLY A 128 -8.18 34.60 13.72
C GLY A 128 -6.68 34.88 13.91
N GLN A 129 -5.82 33.90 13.62
CA GLN A 129 -4.37 34.11 13.63
C GLN A 129 -3.88 34.95 12.44
N LYS A 130 -4.51 34.81 11.28
CA LYS A 130 -4.17 35.57 10.06
C LYS A 130 -4.40 37.06 10.27
N ASP A 131 -5.52 37.45 10.86
CA ASP A 131 -5.81 38.85 11.16
C ASP A 131 -4.75 39.46 12.09
N VAL A 132 -4.35 38.72 13.13
CA VAL A 132 -3.28 39.14 14.06
C VAL A 132 -1.93 39.25 13.33
N MET A 133 -1.60 38.28 12.48
CA MET A 133 -0.37 38.26 11.70
C MET A 133 -0.33 39.39 10.65
N GLU A 134 -1.46 39.72 10.04
CA GLU A 134 -1.58 40.85 9.10
C GLU A 134 -1.35 42.18 9.81
N ILE A 135 -1.99 42.38 10.98
CA ILE A 135 -1.78 43.58 11.80
C ILE A 135 -0.30 43.69 12.21
N MET A 136 0.29 42.59 12.73
CA MET A 136 1.70 42.59 13.08
C MET A 136 2.61 42.82 11.86
N GLY A 137 2.25 42.32 10.69
CA GLY A 137 2.96 42.55 9.42
C GLY A 137 2.96 44.03 9.03
N ILE A 138 1.80 44.69 9.08
CA ILE A 138 1.68 46.14 8.82
C ILE A 138 2.52 46.94 9.82
N LEU A 139 2.53 46.54 11.10
CA LEU A 139 3.35 47.19 12.12
C LEU A 139 4.85 46.97 11.86
N ALA A 140 5.25 45.76 11.48
CA ALA A 140 6.62 45.41 11.12
C ALA A 140 7.12 46.25 9.95
N GLU A 141 6.32 46.38 8.89
CA GLU A 141 6.63 47.22 7.72
C GLU A 141 6.78 48.70 8.09
N LYS A 142 5.86 49.23 8.91
CA LYS A 142 5.91 50.64 9.34
C LYS A 142 7.10 50.96 10.25
N THR A 143 7.52 50.00 11.06
CA THR A 143 8.61 50.17 12.03
C THR A 143 9.96 49.70 11.48
N GLY A 144 10.00 49.08 10.31
CA GLY A 144 11.20 48.49 9.73
C GLY A 144 11.80 47.35 10.57
N THR A 145 11.00 46.74 11.45
CA THR A 145 11.43 45.68 12.37
C THR A 145 10.88 44.34 11.89
N PRO A 146 11.69 43.27 11.80
CA PRO A 146 11.17 41.97 11.38
C PRO A 146 10.14 41.44 12.39
N LEU A 147 9.18 40.67 11.90
CA LEU A 147 8.00 40.22 12.65
C LEU A 147 8.35 39.49 13.96
N ASN A 148 9.38 38.65 13.95
CA ASN A 148 9.85 37.93 15.13
C ASN A 148 10.40 38.86 16.23
N ASP A 149 11.13 39.90 15.83
CA ASP A 149 11.70 40.87 16.77
C ASP A 149 10.61 41.79 17.33
N LEU A 150 9.60 42.12 16.51
CA LEU A 150 8.41 42.84 16.96
C LEU A 150 7.62 42.03 17.99
N ALA A 151 7.40 40.74 17.74
CA ALA A 151 6.72 39.84 18.68
C ALA A 151 7.48 39.72 20.01
N GLU A 152 8.81 39.62 19.95
CA GLU A 152 9.68 39.64 21.12
C GLU A 152 9.58 40.96 21.90
N MET A 153 9.60 42.10 21.19
CA MET A 153 9.45 43.42 21.80
C MET A 153 8.10 43.57 22.51
N LEU A 154 7.00 43.10 21.89
CA LEU A 154 5.67 43.11 22.48
C LEU A 154 5.64 42.26 23.76
N TYR A 155 6.16 41.03 23.71
CA TYR A 155 6.23 40.14 24.88
C TYR A 155 7.04 40.77 26.03
N VAL A 156 8.21 41.33 25.74
CA VAL A 156 9.06 42.00 26.74
C VAL A 156 8.35 43.22 27.31
N SER A 157 7.66 44.03 26.49
CA SER A 157 6.92 45.21 26.96
C SER A 157 5.75 44.84 27.87
N TYR A 158 5.04 43.76 27.54
CA TYR A 158 3.97 43.20 28.37
C TYR A 158 4.50 42.72 29.73
N ARG A 159 5.61 41.97 29.75
CA ARG A 159 6.24 41.49 31.00
C ARG A 159 6.77 42.64 31.86
N LYS A 160 7.32 43.70 31.23
CA LYS A 160 7.70 44.93 31.93
C LYS A 160 6.51 45.63 32.57
N GLY A 161 5.37 45.69 31.88
CA GLY A 161 4.10 46.19 32.44
C GLY A 161 3.59 45.36 33.64
N ALA A 162 3.92 44.07 33.67
CA ALA A 162 3.62 43.16 34.78
C ALA A 162 4.68 43.18 35.92
N GLY A 163 5.66 44.09 35.86
CA GLY A 163 6.67 44.27 36.91
C GLY A 163 7.94 43.44 36.77
N SER A 164 8.14 42.73 35.65
CA SER A 164 9.40 42.02 35.36
C SER A 164 10.46 42.96 34.77
N THR A 165 11.73 42.64 34.99
CA THR A 165 12.80 43.35 34.29
C THR A 165 12.89 42.90 32.83
N GLU A 166 13.49 43.74 31.99
CA GLU A 166 13.71 43.40 30.58
C GLU A 166 14.60 42.15 30.40
N ALA A 167 15.60 41.98 31.26
CA ALA A 167 16.49 40.83 31.22
C ALA A 167 15.76 39.53 31.58
N GLU A 168 14.91 39.54 32.60
CA GLU A 168 14.09 38.38 32.98
C GLU A 168 13.11 37.98 31.88
N ALA A 169 12.43 38.96 31.26
CA ALA A 169 11.48 38.69 30.19
C ALA A 169 12.15 38.06 28.96
N LYS A 170 13.34 38.55 28.55
CA LYS A 170 14.10 37.95 27.44
C LYS A 170 14.58 36.54 27.76
N LEU A 171 15.05 36.31 28.99
CA LEU A 171 15.50 34.99 29.43
C LEU A 171 14.35 33.97 29.43
N GLU A 172 13.17 34.36 29.91
CA GLU A 172 11.97 33.51 29.89
C GLU A 172 11.56 33.13 28.46
N LEU A 173 11.53 34.10 27.54
CA LEU A 173 11.22 33.85 26.13
C LEU A 173 12.24 32.91 25.48
N GLN A 174 13.53 33.09 25.78
CA GLN A 174 14.59 32.21 25.30
C GLN A 174 14.41 30.79 25.83
N ASN A 175 14.13 30.63 27.13
CA ASN A 175 13.88 29.33 27.73
C ASN A 175 12.65 28.65 27.13
N ALA A 176 11.56 29.38 26.91
CA ALA A 176 10.35 28.86 26.27
C ALA A 176 10.63 28.38 24.83
N ARG A 177 11.43 29.12 24.06
CA ARG A 177 11.86 28.73 22.70
C ARG A 177 12.74 27.47 22.74
N LEU A 178 13.70 27.40 23.67
CA LEU A 178 14.57 26.24 23.84
C LEU A 178 13.77 24.99 24.24
N GLN A 179 12.83 25.13 25.17
CA GLN A 179 11.96 24.04 25.60
C GLN A 179 11.09 23.53 24.44
N LYS A 180 10.45 24.43 23.69
CA LYS A 180 9.66 24.05 22.51
C LYS A 180 10.52 23.34 21.45
N GLY A 181 11.76 23.79 21.25
CA GLY A 181 12.71 23.13 20.35
C GLY A 181 13.07 21.72 20.83
N LEU A 182 13.30 21.56 22.14
CA LEU A 182 13.60 20.27 22.74
C LEU A 182 12.41 19.31 22.65
N ASP A 183 11.19 19.81 22.89
CA ASP A 183 9.95 19.04 22.77
C ASP A 183 9.71 18.57 21.33
N ALA A 184 9.98 19.43 20.34
CA ALA A 184 9.90 19.06 18.92
C ALA A 184 10.89 17.95 18.54
N VAL A 185 12.15 18.07 18.99
CA VAL A 185 13.18 17.04 18.77
C VAL A 185 12.82 15.73 19.47
N ASN A 186 12.32 15.79 20.70
CA ASN A 186 11.89 14.61 21.43
C ASN A 186 10.67 13.94 20.77
N ALA A 187 9.71 14.73 20.28
CA ALA A 187 8.56 14.22 19.54
C ALA A 187 8.99 13.54 18.23
N GLU A 188 9.92 14.13 17.48
CA GLU A 188 10.47 13.52 16.27
C GLU A 188 11.21 12.20 16.58
N LYS A 189 12.04 12.20 17.62
CA LYS A 189 12.72 10.98 18.09
C LYS A 189 11.73 9.90 18.55
N THR A 190 10.61 10.29 19.14
CA THR A 190 9.57 9.35 19.56
C THR A 190 8.88 8.74 18.34
N ARG A 191 8.52 9.56 17.35
CA ARG A 191 7.95 9.09 16.08
C ARG A 191 8.89 8.16 15.32
N GLN A 192 10.19 8.44 15.30
CA GLN A 192 11.18 7.57 14.69
C GLN A 192 11.24 6.20 15.39
N LYS A 193 11.26 6.18 16.72
CA LYS A 193 11.22 4.93 17.49
C LYS A 193 9.93 4.14 17.26
N GLU A 194 8.78 4.81 17.25
CA GLU A 194 7.49 4.16 16.98
C GLU A 194 7.47 3.55 15.58
N ALA A 195 7.99 4.26 14.57
CA ALA A 195 8.11 3.74 13.21
C ALA A 195 9.06 2.53 13.12
N GLU A 196 10.23 2.60 13.76
CA GLU A 196 11.18 1.48 13.84
C GLU A 196 10.57 0.25 14.54
N GLU A 197 9.83 0.46 15.63
CA GLU A 197 9.13 -0.63 16.33
C GLU A 197 8.01 -1.24 15.48
N ASP A 198 7.23 -0.42 14.77
CA ASP A 198 6.19 -0.89 13.87
C ASP A 198 6.75 -1.68 12.67
N ASP A 199 7.86 -1.21 12.09
CA ASP A 199 8.54 -1.90 11.00
C ASP A 199 9.09 -3.25 11.47
N ARG A 200 9.75 -3.30 12.63
CA ARG A 200 10.21 -4.56 13.23
C ARG A 200 9.08 -5.53 13.49
N ASN A 201 7.97 -5.04 14.05
CA ASN A 201 6.77 -5.86 14.29
C ASN A 201 6.12 -6.35 12.99
N ARG A 202 6.19 -5.58 11.89
CA ARG A 202 5.76 -6.02 10.57
C ARG A 202 6.65 -7.14 10.04
N VAL A 203 7.97 -6.91 10.01
CA VAL A 203 8.95 -7.88 9.49
C VAL A 203 8.86 -9.21 10.27
N GLN A 204 8.77 -9.15 11.60
CA GLN A 204 8.63 -10.33 12.44
C GLN A 204 7.40 -11.18 12.04
N ARG A 205 6.24 -10.53 11.85
CA ARG A 205 5.00 -11.23 11.44
C ARG A 205 5.13 -11.86 10.06
N GLU A 206 5.68 -11.13 9.10
CA GLU A 206 5.86 -11.64 7.74
C GLU A 206 6.79 -12.84 7.68
N VAL A 207 7.86 -12.85 8.48
CA VAL A 207 8.73 -14.02 8.59
C VAL A 207 7.97 -15.18 9.23
N ASP A 208 7.29 -14.95 10.35
CA ASP A 208 6.58 -16.04 11.03
C ASP A 208 5.55 -16.70 10.11
N GLU A 209 4.86 -15.90 9.29
CA GLU A 209 3.96 -16.39 8.23
C GLU A 209 4.71 -17.16 7.13
N PHE A 210 5.88 -16.67 6.71
CA PHE A 210 6.73 -17.36 5.75
C PHE A 210 7.18 -18.73 6.25
N ARG A 211 7.73 -18.80 7.46
CA ARG A 211 8.22 -20.05 8.08
C ARG A 211 7.12 -21.09 8.25
N ARG A 212 5.89 -20.66 8.55
CA ARG A 212 4.73 -21.56 8.62
C ARG A 212 4.35 -22.14 7.26
N SER A 213 4.49 -21.35 6.20
CA SER A 213 4.09 -21.74 4.84
C SER A 213 5.19 -22.56 4.14
N TYR A 214 6.45 -22.26 4.42
CA TYR A 214 7.63 -22.84 3.78
C TYR A 214 8.66 -23.27 4.84
N PRO A 215 8.37 -24.31 5.65
CA PRO A 215 9.24 -24.74 6.75
C PRO A 215 10.59 -25.30 6.29
N ASP A 216 10.67 -25.80 5.05
CA ASP A 216 11.88 -26.42 4.49
C ASP A 216 12.79 -25.43 3.75
N VAL A 217 12.42 -24.15 3.70
CA VAL A 217 13.17 -23.12 2.96
C VAL A 217 14.10 -22.37 3.90
N GLU A 218 15.40 -22.49 3.66
CA GLU A 218 16.45 -21.74 4.36
C GLU A 218 16.69 -20.36 3.70
N PHE A 219 16.87 -19.32 4.52
CA PHE A 219 17.24 -17.99 4.07
C PHE A 219 18.75 -17.91 3.80
N THR A 220 19.15 -18.34 2.61
CA THR A 220 20.52 -18.13 2.12
C THR A 220 20.69 -16.71 1.59
N ASP A 221 21.91 -16.17 1.63
CA ASP A 221 22.21 -14.83 1.08
C ASP A 221 21.75 -14.66 -0.37
N GLU A 222 21.83 -15.71 -1.19
CA GLU A 222 21.33 -15.70 -2.56
C GLU A 222 19.83 -15.52 -2.62
N LEU A 223 19.07 -16.22 -1.77
CA LEU A 223 17.62 -16.08 -1.70
C LEU A 223 17.25 -14.70 -1.19
N VAL A 224 17.90 -14.22 -0.13
CA VAL A 224 17.67 -12.87 0.41
C VAL A 224 17.85 -11.82 -0.68
N ASN A 225 18.99 -11.82 -1.37
CA ASN A 225 19.28 -10.87 -2.45
C ASN A 225 18.27 -10.92 -3.60
N ARG A 226 17.65 -12.08 -3.85
CA ARG A 226 16.60 -12.23 -4.88
C ARG A 226 15.26 -11.67 -4.44
N LEU A 227 14.94 -11.71 -3.14
CA LEU A 227 13.66 -11.27 -2.59
C LEU A 227 13.67 -9.79 -2.18
N THR A 228 14.82 -9.26 -1.75
CA THR A 228 15.00 -7.86 -1.33
C THR A 228 14.34 -6.82 -2.25
N PRO A 229 14.53 -6.83 -3.58
CA PRO A 229 13.93 -5.78 -4.43
C PRO A 229 12.40 -5.80 -4.41
N ASP A 230 11.79 -6.98 -4.32
CA ASP A 230 10.32 -7.10 -4.27
C ASP A 230 9.78 -6.68 -2.90
N VAL A 231 10.51 -6.99 -1.82
CA VAL A 231 10.15 -6.55 -0.46
C VAL A 231 10.32 -5.03 -0.30
N GLN A 232 11.39 -4.45 -0.84
CA GLN A 232 11.59 -2.99 -0.90
C GLN A 232 10.52 -2.29 -1.75
N ALA A 233 9.98 -2.96 -2.76
CA ALA A 233 8.83 -2.48 -3.54
C ALA A 233 7.49 -2.59 -2.79
N GLY A 234 7.49 -3.08 -1.54
CA GLY A 234 6.31 -3.19 -0.68
C GLY A 234 5.59 -4.54 -0.74
N MET A 235 6.18 -5.58 -1.35
CA MET A 235 5.62 -6.93 -1.26
C MET A 235 5.96 -7.57 0.09
N THR A 236 5.05 -8.41 0.60
CA THR A 236 5.38 -9.24 1.76
C THR A 236 6.42 -10.29 1.39
N LEU A 237 7.20 -10.75 2.36
CA LEU A 237 8.18 -11.82 2.16
C LEU A 237 7.59 -13.08 1.51
N LEU A 238 6.39 -13.45 1.93
CA LEU A 238 5.65 -14.59 1.37
C LEU A 238 5.31 -14.39 -0.11
N SER A 239 4.77 -13.21 -0.46
CA SER A 239 4.42 -12.88 -1.84
C SER A 239 5.64 -12.82 -2.75
N ALA A 240 6.73 -12.21 -2.28
CA ALA A 240 7.99 -12.14 -3.01
C ALA A 240 8.53 -13.55 -3.32
N TYR A 241 8.52 -14.44 -2.32
CA TYR A 241 8.96 -15.81 -2.53
C TYR A 241 8.07 -16.60 -3.49
N GLN A 242 6.74 -16.47 -3.37
CA GLN A 242 5.81 -17.13 -4.28
C GLN A 242 6.03 -16.69 -5.73
N LYS A 243 6.29 -15.40 -5.95
CA LYS A 243 6.63 -14.86 -7.27
C LYS A 243 7.95 -15.44 -7.79
N TYR A 244 8.98 -15.51 -6.94
CA TYR A 244 10.25 -16.16 -7.29
C TYR A 244 10.07 -17.64 -7.65
N GLU A 245 9.31 -18.38 -6.85
CA GLU A 245 9.02 -19.80 -7.07
C GLU A 245 8.25 -20.03 -8.37
N ALA A 246 7.27 -19.18 -8.67
CA ALA A 246 6.53 -19.22 -9.93
C ALA A 246 7.45 -19.00 -11.13
N ALA A 247 8.32 -17.99 -11.07
CA ALA A 247 9.29 -17.70 -12.14
C ALA A 247 10.26 -18.88 -12.36
N GLN A 248 10.71 -19.54 -11.30
CA GLN A 248 11.56 -20.74 -11.39
C GLN A 248 10.83 -21.91 -12.07
N LYS A 249 9.57 -22.15 -11.69
CA LYS A 249 8.75 -23.20 -12.32
C LYS A 249 8.51 -22.91 -13.80
N GLU A 250 8.21 -21.67 -14.14
CA GLU A 250 7.99 -21.25 -15.53
C GLU A 250 9.26 -21.40 -16.38
N ALA A 251 10.42 -20.99 -15.86
CA ALA A 251 11.69 -21.18 -16.54
C ALA A 251 12.00 -22.67 -16.80
N ARG A 252 11.71 -23.54 -15.82
CA ARG A 252 11.90 -24.98 -15.96
C ARG A 252 10.93 -25.62 -16.95
N ILE A 253 9.68 -25.17 -16.98
CA ILE A 253 8.68 -25.59 -17.98
C ILE A 253 9.17 -25.20 -19.37
N ALA A 254 9.56 -23.95 -19.56
CA ALA A 254 10.06 -23.46 -20.85
C ALA A 254 11.30 -24.22 -21.32
N GLU A 255 12.21 -24.60 -20.41
CA GLU A 255 13.37 -25.42 -20.75
C GLU A 255 12.97 -26.85 -21.17
N LEU A 256 12.10 -27.51 -20.40
CA LEU A 256 11.59 -28.84 -20.74
C LEU A 256 10.84 -28.84 -22.08
N GLU A 257 10.04 -27.81 -22.35
CA GLU A 257 9.36 -27.64 -23.63
C GLU A 257 10.35 -27.49 -24.79
N ARG A 258 11.43 -26.71 -24.62
CA ARG A 258 12.50 -26.59 -25.62
C ARG A 258 13.19 -27.92 -25.87
N GLN A 259 13.48 -28.69 -24.82
CA GLN A 259 14.08 -30.02 -24.95
C GLN A 259 13.15 -30.99 -25.69
N LEU A 260 11.86 -31.01 -25.34
CA LEU A 260 10.86 -31.83 -26.02
C LEU A 260 10.68 -31.43 -27.49
N ALA A 261 10.68 -30.14 -27.81
CA ALA A 261 10.59 -29.66 -29.18
C ALA A 261 11.82 -30.07 -30.00
N ALA A 262 13.03 -29.93 -29.43
CA ALA A 262 14.26 -30.38 -30.07
C ALA A 262 14.27 -31.90 -30.30
N GLU A 263 13.81 -32.69 -29.32
CA GLU A 263 13.73 -34.14 -29.46
C GLU A 263 12.72 -34.56 -30.53
N LYS A 264 11.53 -33.95 -30.55
CA LYS A 264 10.52 -34.19 -31.60
C LYS A 264 11.10 -33.91 -32.97
N LYS A 265 11.73 -32.75 -33.17
CA LYS A 265 12.37 -32.39 -34.43
C LYS A 265 13.50 -33.36 -34.82
N ASN A 266 14.30 -33.82 -33.86
CA ASN A 266 15.33 -34.82 -34.11
C ASN A 266 14.76 -36.18 -34.50
N ARG A 267 13.65 -36.62 -33.89
CA ARG A 267 12.93 -37.84 -34.29
C ARG A 267 12.30 -37.71 -35.66
N GLU A 268 11.64 -36.59 -35.95
CA GLU A 268 11.08 -36.29 -37.27
C GLU A 268 12.15 -36.28 -38.35
N ASN A 269 13.31 -35.66 -38.08
CA ASN A 269 14.44 -35.69 -39.00
C ASN A 269 14.97 -37.11 -39.20
N ARG A 270 15.04 -37.94 -38.15
CA ARG A 270 15.44 -39.35 -38.27
C ARG A 270 14.44 -40.20 -39.04
N SER A 271 13.13 -39.98 -38.85
CA SER A 271 12.08 -40.72 -39.57
C SER A 271 11.89 -40.26 -41.02
N SER A 272 12.22 -39.00 -41.31
CA SER A 272 12.08 -38.40 -42.64
C SER A 272 13.39 -38.44 -43.44
N SER A 273 14.52 -38.77 -42.80
CA SER A 273 15.79 -38.98 -43.50
C SER A 273 15.70 -40.29 -44.30
N PRO A 274 15.84 -40.25 -45.63
CA PRO A 274 15.96 -41.47 -46.43
C PRO A 274 17.19 -42.21 -45.91
N GLY A 275 16.98 -43.40 -45.33
CA GLY A 275 18.04 -44.20 -44.73
C GLY A 275 19.26 -44.25 -45.65
N SER A 276 20.44 -43.96 -45.10
CA SER A 276 21.69 -44.00 -45.84
C SER A 276 21.72 -45.29 -46.64
N GLN A 277 21.79 -45.17 -47.96
CA GLN A 277 22.11 -46.28 -48.82
C GLN A 277 23.35 -46.95 -48.22
N ASN A 278 23.18 -48.21 -47.83
CA ASN A 278 24.31 -49.08 -47.54
C ASN A 278 25.25 -48.97 -48.75
N ASP A 279 26.40 -48.33 -48.57
CA ASP A 279 27.57 -48.56 -49.42
C ASP A 279 28.02 -50.00 -49.17
N SER A 280 27.30 -50.94 -49.75
CA SER A 280 27.71 -52.32 -49.85
C SER A 280 28.82 -52.39 -50.90
N GLY A 281 30.04 -52.05 -50.50
CA GLY A 281 31.31 -52.55 -51.06
C GLY A 281 31.34 -52.82 -52.57
N GLY A 282 30.87 -51.88 -53.39
CA GLY A 282 30.91 -51.98 -54.84
C GLY A 282 32.32 -51.72 -55.35
N ARG A 283 32.98 -52.77 -55.85
CA ARG A 283 34.31 -52.75 -56.48
C ARG A 283 34.57 -51.45 -57.25
N ARG A 284 35.71 -50.80 -56.98
CA ARG A 284 36.28 -49.70 -57.79
C ARG A 284 36.32 -50.09 -59.27
N GLY A 285 35.27 -49.74 -60.00
CA GLY A 285 35.30 -49.53 -61.45
C GLY A 285 35.58 -48.06 -61.68
N LYS A 286 36.50 -47.75 -62.60
CA LYS A 286 36.87 -46.40 -63.06
C LYS A 286 35.66 -45.45 -63.01
N SER A 287 35.76 -44.38 -62.22
CA SER A 287 34.78 -43.32 -62.21
C SER A 287 34.81 -42.57 -63.54
N ASP A 288 33.66 -42.14 -64.04
CA ASP A 288 33.50 -41.30 -65.25
C ASP A 288 34.35 -40.00 -65.21
N PHE A 289 34.80 -39.62 -64.02
CA PHE A 289 35.76 -38.53 -63.80
C PHE A 289 37.17 -38.83 -64.38
N ASP A 290 37.64 -40.08 -64.31
CA ASP A 290 38.92 -40.48 -64.92
C ASP A 290 38.83 -40.48 -66.45
N ASP A 291 37.65 -40.81 -67.00
CA ASP A 291 37.42 -40.79 -68.46
C ASP A 291 37.37 -39.34 -68.99
N PHE A 292 36.73 -38.44 -68.24
CA PHE A 292 36.71 -37.00 -68.54
C PHE A 292 38.11 -36.36 -68.52
N MET A 293 38.93 -36.69 -67.52
CA MET A 293 40.29 -36.15 -67.42
C MET A 293 41.25 -36.74 -68.46
N SER A 294 40.99 -37.94 -68.96
CA SER A 294 41.79 -38.56 -70.03
C SER A 294 41.55 -37.96 -71.42
N ALA A 295 40.43 -37.25 -71.63
CA ALA A 295 40.10 -36.59 -72.89
C ALA A 295 40.76 -35.22 -73.07
N PHE A 296 41.46 -34.72 -72.04
CA PHE A 296 42.15 -33.42 -72.05
C PHE A 296 43.69 -33.53 -71.94
N ALA A 297 44.24 -34.74 -71.99
CA ALA A 297 45.68 -35.02 -71.97
C ALA A 297 46.23 -35.39 -73.35
#